data_AF-A0A1G2MRB3-F1
#
_entry.id   AF-A0A1G2MRB3-F1
#
_cell.length_a   1.000
_cell.length_b   1.000
_cell.length_c   1.000
_cell.angle_alpha   90.00
_cell.angle_beta   90.00
_cell.angle_gamma   90.00
#
_symmetry.space_group_name_H-M   'P 1'
#
loop_
_entity.id
_entity.type
_entity.pdbx_description
1 polymer ?
#
loop_
_entity_poly.entity_id
_entity_poly.type
_entity_poly.pdbx_seq_one_letter_code
_entity_poly.pdbx_strand_id
1 'polypeptide(L)'
;MKRLGFVGVIATALLFTGCISSSFGTKMSQGQVDQIKKGVSTKADVETILGQPVNTSMIGDGRRVMTYSYFAQSARAKGQSFIPYIGPFIGGATGERNQQILQIYLNKDNIVQDYEFNDSSSTIDSRGGIFNQQIKSTPVPVSAPKTEPVSKVGSGDDKSPKIVAAPPAPGLEQERGK
;
A
#
# COMPACT_ATOMS: atom_id res chain seq x y z
N MET A 1 28.01 13.04 48.14
CA MET A 1 27.94 11.67 47.58
C MET A 1 26.63 11.34 46.86
N LYS A 2 25.45 11.87 47.28
CA LYS A 2 24.14 11.58 46.65
C LYS A 2 23.97 12.08 45.19
N ARG A 3 24.75 13.09 44.76
CA ARG A 3 24.67 13.67 43.41
C ARG A 3 25.44 12.88 42.35
N LEU A 4 26.42 12.05 42.76
CA LEU A 4 27.17 11.20 41.83
C LEU A 4 26.32 10.03 41.30
N GLY A 5 25.44 9.46 42.13
CA GLY A 5 24.52 8.41 41.69
C GLY A 5 23.51 8.91 40.65
N PHE A 6 23.05 10.16 40.78
CA PHE A 6 22.08 10.74 39.85
C PHE A 6 22.67 11.02 38.45
N VAL A 7 23.95 11.44 38.39
CA VAL A 7 24.66 11.66 37.11
C VAL A 7 24.92 10.33 36.38
N GLY A 8 25.26 9.26 37.12
CA GLY A 8 25.43 7.93 36.55
C GLY A 8 24.15 7.39 35.89
N VAL A 9 23.00 7.57 36.55
CA VAL A 9 21.70 7.12 36.03
C VAL A 9 21.29 7.89 34.76
N ILE A 10 21.55 9.20 34.70
CA ILE A 10 21.25 10.02 33.50
C ILE A 10 22.16 9.65 32.33
N ALA A 11 23.45 9.41 32.56
CA ALA A 11 24.40 9.06 31.51
C ALA A 11 24.07 7.70 30.85
N THR A 12 23.62 6.71 31.62
CA THR A 12 23.21 5.41 31.08
C THR A 12 21.90 5.49 30.28
N ALA A 13 20.98 6.38 30.64
CA ALA A 13 19.71 6.56 29.92
C ALA A 13 19.87 7.15 28.51
N LEU A 14 20.92 7.94 28.28
CA LEU A 14 21.16 8.62 26.99
C LEU A 14 21.76 7.71 25.90
N LEU A 15 22.26 6.53 26.27
CA LEU A 15 22.86 5.59 25.31
C LEU A 15 21.82 4.71 24.58
N PHE A 16 20.55 4.74 25.00
CA PHE A 16 19.46 3.95 24.39
C PHE A 16 18.69 4.72 23.30
N THR A 17 19.31 5.65 22.58
CA THR A 17 18.70 6.23 21.37
C THR A 17 18.79 5.24 20.21
N GLY A 18 17.93 4.23 20.23
CA GLY A 18 17.80 3.21 19.20
C GLY A 18 17.16 3.75 17.93
N CYS A 19 17.70 3.35 16.78
CA CYS A 19 17.04 3.50 15.50
C CYS A 19 15.76 2.66 15.51
N ILE A 20 14.59 3.31 15.40
CA ILE A 20 13.31 2.57 15.29
C ILE A 20 13.18 2.16 13.83
N SER A 21 13.46 0.89 13.58
CA SER A 21 13.10 0.22 12.33
C SER A 21 11.99 -0.76 12.65
N SER A 22 10.80 -0.52 12.10
CA SER A 22 9.64 -1.37 12.30
C SER A 22 9.24 -1.92 10.95
N SER A 23 9.25 -3.25 10.83
CA SER A 23 8.69 -3.96 9.68
C SER A 23 7.59 -4.89 10.12
N PHE A 24 6.51 -4.92 9.36
CA PHE A 24 5.34 -5.75 9.58
C PHE A 24 5.00 -6.51 8.31
N GLY A 25 4.75 -7.82 8.44
CA GLY A 25 4.46 -8.71 7.32
C GLY A 25 5.70 -9.25 6.61
N THR A 26 5.47 -10.02 5.55
CA THR A 26 6.51 -10.65 4.73
C THR A 26 6.80 -9.77 3.51
N LYS A 27 8.08 -9.44 3.28
CA LYS A 27 8.50 -8.66 2.11
C LYS A 27 8.20 -9.46 0.85
N MET A 28 7.51 -8.84 -0.11
CA MET A 28 7.20 -9.46 -1.40
C MET A 28 8.17 -8.93 -2.45
N SER A 29 8.89 -9.82 -3.12
CA SER A 29 9.66 -9.47 -4.30
C SER A 29 8.75 -9.49 -5.53
N GLN A 30 8.91 -8.53 -6.43
CA GLN A 30 8.18 -8.50 -7.69
C GLN A 30 8.35 -9.81 -8.48
N GLY A 31 9.54 -10.39 -8.45
CA GLY A 31 9.81 -11.69 -9.09
C GLY A 31 9.06 -12.88 -8.47
N GLN A 32 8.58 -12.79 -7.22
CA GLN A 32 7.68 -13.81 -6.65
C GLN A 32 6.25 -13.61 -7.14
N VAL A 33 5.82 -12.36 -7.32
CA VAL A 33 4.49 -12.04 -7.86
C VAL A 33 4.40 -12.44 -9.33
N ASP A 34 5.46 -12.25 -10.13
CA ASP A 34 5.50 -12.62 -11.55
C ASP A 34 5.46 -14.13 -11.81
N GLN A 35 5.78 -14.95 -10.80
CA GLN A 35 5.63 -16.41 -10.85
C GLN A 35 4.16 -16.83 -10.83
N ILE A 36 3.28 -16.01 -10.27
CA ILE A 36 1.84 -16.30 -10.17
C ILE A 36 1.23 -16.13 -11.57
N LYS A 37 0.72 -17.22 -12.13
CA LYS A 37 0.07 -17.22 -13.45
C LYS A 37 -1.44 -17.22 -13.31
N LYS A 38 -2.08 -16.18 -13.86
CA LYS A 38 -3.55 -16.06 -13.93
C LYS A 38 -4.12 -17.29 -14.65
N GLY A 39 -5.15 -17.90 -14.07
CA GLY A 39 -5.84 -19.07 -14.57
C GLY A 39 -5.15 -20.42 -14.33
N VAL A 40 -3.92 -20.44 -13.81
CA VAL A 40 -3.13 -21.68 -13.58
C VAL A 40 -2.73 -21.83 -12.12
N SER A 41 -2.22 -20.77 -11.50
CA SER A 41 -1.83 -20.80 -10.09
C SER A 41 -3.06 -21.01 -9.20
N THR A 42 -2.89 -21.88 -8.20
CA THR A 42 -3.92 -22.18 -7.21
C THR A 42 -3.62 -21.45 -5.90
N LYS A 43 -4.59 -21.40 -4.98
CA LYS A 43 -4.37 -20.90 -3.62
C LYS A 43 -3.12 -21.53 -2.96
N ALA A 44 -2.95 -22.84 -3.08
CA ALA A 44 -1.84 -23.55 -2.45
C ALA A 44 -0.49 -23.20 -3.08
N ASP A 45 -0.46 -22.97 -4.39
CA ASP A 45 0.72 -22.51 -5.14
C ASP A 45 1.15 -21.11 -4.65
N VAL A 46 0.18 -20.18 -4.56
CA VAL A 46 0.41 -18.84 -4.03
C VAL A 46 0.89 -18.86 -2.58
N GLU A 47 0.29 -19.68 -1.72
CA GLU A 47 0.70 -19.84 -0.33
C GLU A 47 2.11 -20.45 -0.20
N THR A 48 2.53 -21.25 -1.17
CA THR A 48 3.89 -21.80 -1.23
C THR A 48 4.92 -20.75 -1.65
N ILE A 49 4.56 -19.87 -2.60
CA ILE A 49 5.45 -18.83 -3.13
C ILE A 49 5.59 -17.64 -2.18
N LEU A 50 4.47 -17.18 -1.60
CA LEU A 50 4.38 -15.94 -0.81
C LEU A 50 4.18 -16.17 0.70
N GLY A 51 3.79 -17.37 1.10
CA GLY A 51 3.39 -17.68 2.47
C GLY A 51 1.90 -17.39 2.74
N GLN A 52 1.54 -17.38 4.01
CA GLN A 52 0.15 -17.15 4.42
C GLN A 52 -0.27 -15.69 4.18
N PRO A 53 -1.48 -15.45 3.66
CA PRO A 53 -2.02 -14.10 3.52
C PRO A 53 -2.29 -13.46 4.87
N VAL A 54 -2.23 -12.13 4.91
CA VAL A 54 -2.58 -11.34 6.10
C VAL A 54 -4.07 -11.47 6.39
N ASN A 55 -4.89 -11.55 5.34
CA ASN A 55 -6.31 -11.82 5.45
C ASN A 55 -6.82 -12.59 4.23
N THR A 56 -7.80 -13.47 4.44
CA THR A 56 -8.57 -14.09 3.36
C THR A 56 -10.05 -13.81 3.58
N SER A 57 -10.65 -13.04 2.67
CA SER A 57 -12.07 -12.72 2.73
C SER A 57 -12.83 -13.49 1.66
N MET A 58 -14.01 -14.01 2.00
CA MET A 58 -14.93 -14.57 1.02
C MET A 58 -15.88 -13.48 0.54
N ILE A 59 -16.05 -13.36 -0.78
CA ILE A 59 -16.99 -12.44 -1.41
C ILE A 59 -18.32 -13.18 -1.61
N GLY A 60 -19.45 -12.48 -1.56
CA GLY A 60 -20.79 -13.08 -1.69
C GLY A 60 -21.00 -13.92 -2.96
N ASP A 61 -20.24 -13.66 -4.02
CA ASP A 61 -20.22 -14.47 -5.24
C ASP A 61 -19.56 -15.85 -5.09
N GLY A 62 -19.09 -16.23 -3.89
CA GLY A 62 -18.32 -17.46 -3.64
C GLY A 62 -16.85 -17.38 -4.06
N ARG A 63 -16.42 -16.22 -4.57
CA ARG A 63 -15.01 -15.90 -4.82
C ARG A 63 -14.29 -15.63 -3.50
N ARG A 64 -12.96 -15.73 -3.50
CA ARG A 64 -12.13 -15.43 -2.33
C ARG A 64 -11.12 -14.36 -2.70
N VAL A 65 -10.81 -13.47 -1.77
CA VAL A 65 -9.76 -12.46 -1.91
C VAL A 65 -8.72 -12.73 -0.86
N MET A 66 -7.49 -12.93 -1.28
CA MET A 66 -6.34 -13.01 -0.40
C MET A 66 -5.64 -11.67 -0.42
N THR A 67 -5.45 -11.10 0.77
CA THR A 67 -4.77 -9.83 0.95
C THR A 67 -3.45 -10.07 1.64
N TYR A 68 -2.41 -9.60 0.99
CA TYR A 68 -1.05 -9.59 1.48
C TYR A 68 -0.62 -8.14 1.63
N SER A 69 -0.02 -7.82 2.77
CA SER A 69 0.46 -6.47 3.03
C SER A 69 1.78 -6.52 3.75
N TYR A 70 2.73 -5.73 3.26
CA TYR A 70 4.02 -5.51 3.87
C TYR A 70 4.21 -4.03 4.12
N PHE A 71 4.66 -3.71 5.32
CA PHE A 71 4.98 -2.35 5.71
C PHE A 71 6.33 -2.35 6.38
N ALA A 72 7.27 -1.57 5.87
CA ALA A 72 8.55 -1.33 6.49
C ALA A 72 8.79 0.17 6.63
N GLN A 73 9.15 0.59 7.83
CA GLN A 73 9.48 1.96 8.13
C GLN A 73 10.80 2.03 8.88
N SER A 74 11.71 2.84 8.37
CA SER A 74 12.94 3.23 9.05
C SER A 74 12.87 4.71 9.38
N ALA A 75 13.30 5.11 10.57
CA ALA A 75 13.39 6.52 10.95
C ALA A 75 14.70 6.78 11.72
N ARG A 76 15.40 7.85 11.32
CA ARG A 76 16.62 8.34 11.95
C ARG A 76 16.43 9.79 12.36
N ALA A 77 16.55 10.07 13.65
CA ALA A 77 16.51 11.43 14.17
C ALA A 77 17.78 12.18 13.79
N LYS A 78 17.65 13.45 13.40
CA LYS A 78 18.79 14.35 13.15
C LYS A 78 19.40 14.81 14.48
N GLY A 79 20.72 15.01 14.51
CA GLY A 79 21.46 15.46 15.70
C GLY A 79 20.94 16.77 16.32
N GLN A 80 20.44 17.68 15.48
CA GLN A 80 19.85 18.95 15.91
C GLN A 80 18.61 18.77 16.80
N SER A 81 17.90 17.65 16.69
CA SER A 81 16.72 17.32 17.51
C SER A 81 17.04 17.13 18.99
N PHE A 82 18.30 16.88 19.34
CA PHE A 82 18.74 16.61 20.71
C PHE A 82 19.18 17.87 21.48
N ILE A 83 19.14 19.04 20.84
CA ILE A 83 19.50 20.30 21.50
C ILE A 83 18.32 20.74 22.39
N PRO A 84 18.50 20.95 23.70
CA PRO A 84 17.42 21.40 24.57
C PRO A 84 16.89 22.78 24.14
N TYR A 85 15.61 23.02 24.37
CA TYR A 85 14.83 24.23 24.02
C TYR A 85 14.64 24.52 22.53
N ILE A 86 15.65 24.35 21.68
CA ILE A 86 15.57 24.66 20.25
C ILE A 86 15.44 23.42 19.36
N GLY A 87 15.87 22.25 19.82
CA GLY A 87 15.89 21.01 19.04
C GLY A 87 14.53 20.57 18.50
N PRO A 88 13.41 20.73 19.21
CA PRO A 88 12.08 20.47 18.64
C PRO A 88 11.70 21.41 17.47
N PHE A 89 12.35 22.58 17.36
CA PHE A 89 12.04 23.64 16.39
C PHE A 89 13.03 23.75 15.23
N ILE A 90 14.20 23.12 15.34
CA ILE A 90 15.22 23.06 14.27
C ILE A 90 15.62 21.63 13.90
N GLY A 91 15.17 20.66 14.70
CA GLY A 91 15.47 19.25 14.54
C GLY A 91 14.71 18.63 13.38
N GLY A 92 14.54 17.32 13.42
CA GLY A 92 13.87 16.57 12.37
C GLY A 92 14.21 15.09 12.40
N ALA A 93 13.58 14.35 11.50
CA ALA A 93 13.88 12.95 11.25
C ALA A 93 13.88 12.70 9.74
N THR A 94 14.78 11.84 9.29
CA THR A 94 14.75 11.30 7.93
C THR A 94 14.43 9.82 8.04
N GLY A 95 13.52 9.35 7.22
CA GLY A 95 13.06 7.97 7.24
C GLY A 95 12.63 7.51 5.86
N GLU A 96 12.51 6.20 5.70
CA GLU A 96 11.98 5.57 4.50
C GLU A 96 10.77 4.75 4.89
N ARG A 97 9.72 4.81 4.07
CA ARG A 97 8.53 3.98 4.19
C ARG A 97 8.34 3.19 2.91
N ASN A 98 8.37 1.89 3.03
CA ASN A 98 8.06 0.96 1.96
C ASN A 98 6.77 0.23 2.33
N GLN A 99 5.79 0.30 1.44
CA GLN A 99 4.49 -0.32 1.60
C GLN A 99 4.22 -1.13 0.33
N GLN A 100 3.92 -2.40 0.53
CA GLN A 100 3.56 -3.30 -0.56
C GLN A 100 2.21 -3.92 -0.24
N ILE A 101 1.29 -3.86 -1.19
CA ILE A 101 -0.03 -4.47 -1.06
C ILE A 101 -0.23 -5.35 -2.27
N LEU A 102 -0.53 -6.63 -2.04
CA LEU A 102 -0.91 -7.57 -3.07
C LEU A 102 -2.31 -8.11 -2.75
N GLN A 103 -3.23 -7.90 -3.67
CA GLN A 103 -4.57 -8.47 -3.61
C GLN A 103 -4.71 -9.51 -4.71
N ILE A 104 -5.11 -10.72 -4.32
CA ILE A 104 -5.29 -11.83 -5.26
C ILE A 104 -6.75 -12.23 -5.22
N TYR A 105 -7.38 -12.25 -6.39
CA TYR A 105 -8.76 -12.65 -6.59
C TYR A 105 -8.78 -14.11 -7.04
N LEU A 106 -9.44 -14.95 -6.26
CA LEU A 106 -9.61 -16.36 -6.53
C LEU A 106 -11.05 -16.69 -6.87
N ASN A 107 -11.21 -17.62 -7.79
CA ASN A 107 -12.49 -18.22 -8.10
C ASN A 107 -12.97 -19.18 -7.01
N LYS A 108 -14.22 -19.64 -7.16
CA LYS A 108 -14.81 -20.70 -6.33
C LYS A 108 -13.93 -21.96 -6.28
N ASP A 109 -13.27 -22.27 -7.39
CA ASP A 109 -12.36 -23.42 -7.54
C ASP A 109 -10.95 -23.17 -6.97
N ASN A 110 -10.73 -22.05 -6.27
CA ASN A 110 -9.43 -21.64 -5.70
C ASN A 110 -8.31 -21.42 -6.74
N ILE A 111 -8.69 -21.10 -7.97
CA ILE A 111 -7.77 -20.68 -9.04
C ILE A 111 -7.64 -19.16 -9.06
N VAL A 112 -6.41 -18.66 -9.22
CA VAL A 112 -6.12 -17.23 -9.34
C VAL A 112 -6.74 -16.70 -10.63
N GLN A 113 -7.66 -15.75 -10.51
CA GLN A 113 -8.30 -15.13 -11.66
C GLN A 113 -7.61 -13.82 -12.03
N ASP A 114 -7.37 -12.97 -11.03
CA ASP A 114 -6.67 -11.70 -11.20
C ASP A 114 -5.85 -11.38 -9.95
N TYR A 115 -4.91 -10.45 -10.08
CA TYR A 115 -4.12 -9.95 -8.97
C TYR A 115 -3.72 -8.50 -9.21
N GLU A 116 -3.67 -7.74 -8.13
CA GLU A 116 -3.24 -6.36 -8.12
C GLU A 116 -2.08 -6.21 -7.14
N PHE A 117 -0.93 -5.78 -7.66
CA PHE A 117 0.26 -5.50 -6.87
C PHE A 117 0.55 -4.01 -6.87
N ASN A 118 0.65 -3.43 -5.67
CA ASN A 118 1.04 -2.06 -5.46
C ASN A 118 2.32 -2.02 -4.63
N ASP A 119 3.38 -1.48 -5.20
CA ASP A 119 4.63 -1.18 -4.50
C ASP A 119 4.77 0.34 -4.38
N SER A 120 4.85 0.81 -3.14
CA SER A 120 4.93 2.22 -2.81
C SER A 120 6.08 2.45 -1.85
N SER A 121 7.12 3.13 -2.33
CA SER A 121 8.20 3.64 -1.48
C SER A 121 8.10 5.15 -1.37
N SER A 122 8.28 5.67 -0.16
CA SER A 122 8.27 7.10 0.11
C SER A 122 9.35 7.45 1.10
N THR A 123 10.10 8.50 0.80
CA THR A 123 11.07 9.07 1.74
C THR A 123 10.37 10.12 2.59
N ILE A 124 10.55 10.03 3.89
CA ILE A 124 10.06 11.00 4.87
C ILE A 124 11.25 11.87 5.25
N ASP A 125 11.15 13.16 4.95
CA ASP A 125 12.00 14.16 5.60
C ASP A 125 11.11 15.08 6.41
N SER A 126 11.16 14.92 7.73
CA SER A 126 10.48 15.80 8.67
C SER A 126 11.47 16.85 9.14
N ARG A 127 11.16 18.12 8.88
CA ARG A 127 11.82 19.25 9.54
C ARG A 127 11.01 19.54 10.81
N GLY A 128 11.66 19.44 11.96
CA GLY A 128 11.11 19.79 13.25
C GLY A 128 10.88 21.29 13.27
N GLY A 129 9.64 21.70 13.09
CA GLY A 129 9.16 23.07 13.23
C GLY A 129 7.69 23.01 13.61
N ILE A 130 7.22 23.89 14.50
CA ILE A 130 5.85 23.87 15.06
C ILE A 130 4.76 24.11 13.99
N PHE A 131 5.14 24.44 12.75
CA PHE A 131 4.18 24.91 11.76
C PHE A 131 4.33 24.31 10.37
N ASN A 132 5.06 23.20 10.18
CA ASN A 132 5.09 22.59 8.84
C ASN A 132 5.45 21.12 8.85
N GLN A 133 4.52 20.28 9.31
CA GLN A 133 4.51 18.86 8.96
C GLN A 133 3.98 18.74 7.53
N GLN A 134 4.73 19.25 6.54
CA GLN A 134 4.53 18.80 5.17
C GLN A 134 5.09 17.38 5.13
N ILE A 135 4.27 16.40 5.50
CA ILE A 135 4.44 15.04 5.03
C ILE A 135 4.45 15.22 3.52
N LYS A 136 5.62 15.16 2.90
CA LYS A 136 5.71 15.06 1.44
C LYS A 136 5.28 13.63 1.12
N SER A 137 3.99 13.36 1.34
CA SER A 137 3.25 12.31 0.71
C SER A 137 3.37 12.64 -0.78
N THR A 138 4.39 12.10 -1.44
CA THR A 138 4.15 11.73 -2.83
C THR A 138 2.88 10.91 -2.78
N PRO A 139 1.81 11.33 -3.48
CA PRO A 139 0.61 10.52 -3.57
C PRO A 139 1.08 9.16 -4.04
N VAL A 140 0.85 8.13 -3.22
CA VAL A 140 0.70 6.80 -3.77
C VAL A 140 -0.32 6.98 -4.89
N PRO A 141 -0.01 6.64 -6.15
CA PRO A 141 -1.08 6.44 -7.11
C PRO A 141 -1.93 5.34 -6.52
N VAL A 142 -3.02 5.74 -5.86
CA VAL A 142 -4.19 4.91 -5.76
C VAL A 142 -4.56 4.70 -7.21
N SER A 143 -4.12 3.58 -7.80
CA SER A 143 -4.82 2.97 -8.91
C SER A 143 -6.24 2.85 -8.41
N ALA A 144 -7.05 3.83 -8.80
CA ALA A 144 -8.45 3.85 -8.51
C ALA A 144 -9.00 2.52 -9.01
N PRO A 145 -9.74 1.75 -8.19
CA PRO A 145 -10.70 0.85 -8.78
C PRO A 145 -11.57 1.74 -9.65
N LYS A 146 -11.60 1.45 -10.95
CA LYS A 146 -12.51 2.10 -11.89
C LYS A 146 -13.93 1.74 -11.44
N THR A 147 -14.46 2.50 -10.51
CA THR A 147 -15.86 2.48 -10.12
C THR A 147 -16.37 3.88 -10.36
N GLU A 148 -16.96 4.01 -11.54
CA GLU A 148 -17.81 5.11 -11.96
C GLU A 148 -18.78 5.47 -10.81
N PRO A 149 -18.79 6.71 -10.31
CA PRO A 149 -19.84 7.15 -9.43
C PRO A 149 -21.07 7.45 -10.28
N VAL A 150 -21.96 6.47 -10.39
CA VAL A 150 -23.35 6.68 -10.80
C VAL A 150 -24.08 7.45 -9.70
N SER A 151 -24.88 8.41 -10.15
CA SER A 151 -25.93 9.13 -9.43
C SER A 151 -25.53 10.31 -8.55
N LYS A 152 -25.53 11.50 -9.17
CA LYS A 152 -26.35 12.60 -8.63
C LYS A 152 -27.57 12.80 -9.53
N VAL A 153 -28.72 12.51 -8.94
CA VAL A 153 -30.08 12.85 -9.40
C VAL A 153 -30.21 14.37 -9.48
N GLY A 154 -30.89 14.82 -10.52
CA GLY A 154 -30.81 16.17 -11.08
C GLY A 154 -31.75 17.22 -10.49
N SER A 155 -31.70 18.40 -11.13
CA SER A 155 -32.74 19.42 -11.09
C SER A 155 -32.48 20.43 -12.22
N GLY A 156 -33.37 20.46 -13.23
CA GLY A 156 -33.69 21.56 -14.17
C GLY A 156 -32.56 22.12 -15.06
N ASP A 157 -32.71 22.45 -16.33
CA ASP A 157 -33.86 22.71 -17.20
C ASP A 157 -33.39 22.76 -18.67
N ASP A 158 -34.25 22.27 -19.57
CA ASP A 158 -34.54 22.79 -20.92
C ASP A 158 -33.43 22.97 -21.99
N LYS A 159 -33.20 21.93 -22.82
CA LYS A 159 -33.51 21.92 -24.29
C LYS A 159 -32.85 20.74 -25.03
N SER A 160 -33.70 19.82 -25.50
CA SER A 160 -33.45 18.83 -26.57
C SER A 160 -33.13 19.52 -27.93
N PRO A 161 -32.83 18.82 -29.06
CA PRO A 161 -32.68 17.37 -29.30
C PRO A 161 -31.46 16.95 -30.18
N LYS A 162 -31.10 15.66 -30.19
CA LYS A 162 -31.17 14.76 -31.37
C LYS A 162 -30.49 13.41 -31.11
N ILE A 163 -31.14 12.39 -31.65
CA ILE A 163 -30.99 10.95 -31.44
C ILE A 163 -30.33 10.38 -32.70
N VAL A 164 -29.22 9.65 -32.60
CA VAL A 164 -28.72 8.67 -33.60
C VAL A 164 -27.81 7.70 -32.82
N ALA A 165 -28.32 6.55 -32.37
CA ALA A 165 -28.37 5.26 -33.08
C ALA A 165 -26.98 4.64 -33.37
N ALA A 166 -26.75 3.47 -32.78
CA ALA A 166 -25.59 2.58 -32.97
C ALA A 166 -25.49 2.03 -34.41
N PRO A 167 -24.30 1.55 -34.80
CA PRO A 167 -24.21 0.28 -35.53
C PRO A 167 -23.21 -0.74 -34.92
N PRO A 168 -23.28 -2.02 -35.37
CA PRO A 168 -22.94 -3.23 -34.59
C PRO A 168 -21.55 -3.84 -34.86
N ALA A 169 -21.21 -4.84 -34.05
CA ALA A 169 -19.99 -5.66 -34.06
C ALA A 169 -19.78 -6.53 -35.33
N PRO A 170 -18.53 -6.85 -35.69
CA PRO A 170 -18.13 -8.06 -36.42
C PRO A 170 -17.57 -9.09 -35.40
N GLY A 171 -17.90 -10.38 -35.39
CA GLY A 171 -18.21 -11.30 -36.47
C GLY A 171 -17.25 -12.49 -36.32
N LEU A 172 -17.72 -13.58 -35.70
CA LEU A 172 -17.03 -14.87 -35.61
C LEU A 172 -17.04 -15.53 -37.00
N GLU A 173 -15.88 -15.93 -37.52
CA GLU A 173 -15.82 -16.82 -38.68
C GLU A 173 -15.00 -18.06 -38.30
N GLN A 174 -15.74 -19.16 -38.18
CA GLN A 174 -15.28 -20.52 -37.94
C GLN A 174 -15.64 -21.28 -39.22
N GLU A 175 -14.67 -21.53 -40.10
CA GLU A 175 -14.84 -22.38 -41.27
C GLU A 175 -14.18 -23.75 -41.02
N ARG A 176 -15.03 -24.74 -40.75
CA ARG A 176 -14.75 -26.18 -40.91
C ARG A 176 -15.42 -26.60 -42.20
N GLY A 177 -14.67 -27.23 -43.09
CA GLY A 177 -15.08 -27.50 -44.47
C GLY A 177 -16.21 -28.50 -44.68
N LYS A 178 -16.61 -28.55 -45.94
CA LYS A 178 -17.21 -29.70 -46.63
C LYS A 178 -16.91 -29.59 -48.12
#